data_AF-A0A924TV94-F1
#
_entry.id   AF-A0A924TV94-F1
#
_cell.length_a   1.000
_cell.length_b   1.000
_cell.length_c   1.000
_cell.angle_alpha   90.00
_cell.angle_beta   90.00
_cell.angle_gamma   90.00
#
_symmetry.space_group_name_H-M   'P 1'
#
loop_
_entity.id
_entity.type
_entity.pdbx_description
1 polymer ?
#
loop_
_entity_poly.entity_id
_entity_poly.type
_entity_poly.pdbx_seq_one_letter_code
_entity_poly.pdbx_strand_id
1 'polypeptide(L)'
;MGDLPAVLISGLVSGSTYALLALAIVIIFRSTDTVNFAIGDIGTLAVFMASTLIAAGLPVVFGLLAAVVIAGLLGMLTERVLIPPLGHGRNLLFGGV
;
A
#
# COMPACT_ATOMS: atom_id res chain seq x y z
N MET A 1 20.73 -1.03 -33.83
CA MET A 1 19.87 -2.23 -33.99
C MET A 1 20.21 -3.30 -32.95
N GLY A 2 20.44 -2.92 -31.69
CA GLY A 2 20.79 -3.85 -30.60
C GLY A 2 19.93 -3.68 -29.34
N ASP A 3 19.01 -2.71 -29.34
CA ASP A 3 18.33 -2.23 -28.14
C ASP A 3 16.94 -2.85 -27.94
N LEU A 4 16.43 -3.58 -28.95
CA LEU A 4 15.15 -4.29 -28.87
C LEU A 4 15.04 -5.20 -27.63
N PRO A 5 16.07 -6.01 -27.28
CA PRO A 5 16.01 -6.83 -26.07
C PRO A 5 15.90 -5.99 -24.80
N ALA A 6 16.66 -4.88 -24.70
CA ALA A 6 16.64 -4.01 -23.54
C ALA A 6 15.29 -3.29 -23.36
N VAL A 7 14.66 -2.87 -24.47
CA VAL A 7 13.34 -2.23 -24.47
C VAL A 7 12.26 -3.24 -24.04
N LEU A 8 12.31 -4.47 -24.55
CA LEU A 8 11.36 -5.53 -24.15
C LEU A 8 11.48 -5.87 -22.66
N ILE A 9 12.70 -6.02 -22.15
CA ILE A 9 12.95 -6.32 -20.73
C ILE A 9 12.45 -5.17 -19.85
N SER A 10 12.77 -3.92 -20.20
CA SER A 10 12.34 -2.75 -19.44
C SER A 10 10.81 -2.59 -19.45
N GLY A 11 10.17 -2.89 -20.59
CA GLY A 11 8.73 -2.94 -20.72
C GLY A 11 8.09 -4.00 -19.85
N LEU A 12 8.68 -5.20 -19.77
CA LEU A 12 8.21 -6.29 -18.91
C LEU A 12 8.35 -5.95 -17.42
N VAL A 13 9.48 -5.35 -17.02
CA VAL A 13 9.71 -4.90 -15.63
C VAL A 13 8.69 -3.84 -15.24
N SER A 14 8.47 -2.84 -16.09
CA SER A 14 7.50 -1.78 -15.81
C SER A 14 6.07 -2.30 -15.79
N GLY A 15 5.69 -3.10 -16.79
CA GLY A 15 4.36 -3.69 -16.91
C GLY A 15 4.02 -4.63 -15.75
N SER A 16 4.96 -5.49 -15.33
CA SER A 16 4.77 -6.37 -14.17
C SER A 16 4.61 -5.59 -12.86
N THR A 17 5.35 -4.48 -12.68
CA THR A 17 5.20 -3.60 -11.52
C THR A 17 3.80 -3.00 -11.45
N TYR A 18 3.29 -2.45 -12.55
CA TYR A 18 1.93 -1.90 -12.59
C TYR A 18 0.85 -2.97 -12.48
N ALA A 19 1.05 -4.16 -13.05
CA ALA A 19 0.13 -5.28 -12.92
C ALA A 19 0.03 -5.76 -11.46
N LEU A 20 1.16 -5.84 -10.74
CA LEU A 20 1.18 -6.17 -9.31
C LEU A 20 0.51 -5.09 -8.46
N LEU A 21 0.71 -3.81 -8.79
CA LEU A 21 0.02 -2.70 -8.12
C LEU A 21 -1.50 -2.79 -8.30
N ALA A 22 -1.96 -3.03 -9.52
CA ALA A 22 -3.38 -3.24 -9.81
C ALA A 22 -3.92 -4.46 -9.05
N LEU A 23 -3.17 -5.56 -9.03
CA LEU A 23 -3.54 -6.78 -8.29
C LEU A 23 -3.69 -6.50 -6.79
N ALA A 24 -2.79 -5.73 -6.17
CA ALA A 24 -2.89 -5.37 -4.76
C ALA A 24 -4.19 -4.62 -4.44
N ILE A 25 -4.55 -3.63 -5.26
CA ILE A 25 -5.80 -2.86 -5.11
C ILE A 25 -7.02 -3.79 -5.25
N VAL A 26 -7.02 -4.67 -6.26
CA VAL A 26 -8.12 -5.62 -6.50
C VAL A 26 -8.28 -6.61 -5.36
N ILE A 27 -7.18 -7.16 -4.82
CA ILE A 27 -7.24 -8.11 -3.70
C ILE A 27 -7.85 -7.45 -2.47
N ILE A 28 -7.44 -6.22 -2.14
CA ILE A 28 -7.99 -5.49 -1.00
C ILE A 28 -9.47 -5.21 -1.22
N PHE A 29 -9.83 -4.64 -2.37
CA PHE A 29 -11.22 -4.33 -2.69
C PHE A 29 -12.14 -5.55 -2.61
N ARG A 30 -11.71 -6.69 -3.16
CA ARG A 30 -12.48 -7.93 -3.11
C ARG A 30 -12.65 -8.51 -1.70
N SER A 31 -11.83 -8.09 -0.74
CA SER A 31 -11.89 -8.58 0.64
C SER A 31 -12.68 -7.64 1.58
N THR A 32 -12.73 -6.34 1.26
CA THR A 32 -13.34 -5.30 2.12
C THR A 32 -14.62 -4.72 1.54
N ASP A 33 -14.94 -5.01 0.28
CA ASP A 33 -16.00 -4.37 -0.52
C ASP A 33 -15.93 -2.82 -0.52
N THR A 34 -14.76 -2.27 -0.19
CA THR A 34 -14.53 -0.84 0.00
C THR A 34 -13.20 -0.45 -0.63
N VAL A 35 -13.20 0.66 -1.38
CA VAL A 35 -11.98 1.19 -2.01
C VAL A 35 -11.06 1.76 -0.92
N ASN A 36 -9.86 1.18 -0.79
CA ASN A 36 -8.83 1.67 0.12
C ASN A 36 -8.06 2.82 -0.54
N PHE A 37 -8.41 4.07 -0.20
CA PHE A 37 -7.70 5.26 -0.68
C PHE A 37 -6.35 5.50 0.01
N ALA A 38 -6.11 4.89 1.18
CA ALA A 38 -4.88 5.07 1.94
C ALA A 38 -3.70 4.24 1.40
N ILE A 39 -3.95 3.28 0.51
CA ILE A 39 -2.92 2.36 0.01
C ILE A 39 -1.74 3.09 -0.66
N GLY A 40 -2.01 4.18 -1.38
CA GLY A 40 -0.98 4.98 -2.05
C GLY A 40 -0.11 5.75 -1.07
N ASP A 41 -0.74 6.46 -0.13
CA ASP A 41 -0.03 7.27 0.86
C ASP A 41 0.76 6.39 1.85
N ILE A 42 0.13 5.35 2.39
CA ILE A 42 0.78 4.40 3.32
C ILE A 42 1.95 3.69 2.61
N GLY A 43 1.74 3.23 1.37
CA GLY A 43 2.77 2.57 0.57
C GLY A 43 3.96 3.50 0.29
N THR A 44 3.68 4.76 -0.10
CA THR A 44 4.71 5.75 -0.39
C THR A 44 5.54 6.08 0.85
N LEU A 45 4.89 6.32 2.00
CA LEU A 45 5.59 6.58 3.26
C LEU A 45 6.44 5.39 3.70
N ALA A 46 5.91 4.17 3.60
CA ALA A 46 6.65 2.97 3.96
C ALA A 46 7.89 2.76 3.09
N VAL A 47 7.77 2.95 1.78
CA VAL A 47 8.89 2.86 0.83
C VAL A 47 9.91 3.98 1.07
N PHE A 48 9.46 5.20 1.37
CA PHE A 48 10.35 6.31 1.69
C PHE A 48 11.16 6.06 2.97
N MET A 49 10.52 5.57 4.03
CA MET A 49 11.22 5.20 5.26
C MET A 49 12.17 4.01 5.05
N ALA A 50 11.77 3.02 4.25
CA ALA A 50 12.67 1.92 3.91
C ALA A 50 13.86 2.36 3.05
N SER A 51 13.65 3.28 2.09
CA SER A 51 14.72 3.77 1.22
C SER A 51 15.73 4.63 1.98
N THR A 52 15.30 5.38 2.99
CA THR A 52 16.21 6.10 3.90
C THR A 52 17.05 5.14 4.75
N LEU A 53 16.49 4.04 5.22
CA LEU A 53 17.26 2.98 5.91
C LEU A 53 18.27 2.31 4.98
N ILE A 54 17.89 2.03 3.73
CA ILE A 54 18.80 1.49 2.72
C ILE A 54 19.95 2.48 2.45
N ALA A 55 19.63 3.77 2.32
CA ALA A 55 20.62 4.83 2.14
C ALA A 55 21.56 4.96 3.35
N ALA A 56 21.10 4.62 4.56
CA ALA A 56 21.92 4.56 5.77
C ALA A 56 22.81 3.30 5.86
N GLY A 57 22.84 2.46 4.83
CA GLY A 57 23.69 1.26 4.75
C GLY A 57 22.97 -0.05 5.03
N LEU A 58 21.65 -0.04 5.25
CA LEU A 58 20.89 -1.27 5.41
C LEU A 58 20.82 -2.03 4.07
N PRO A 59 21.10 -3.35 4.02
CA PRO A 59 20.99 -4.11 2.78
C PRO A 59 19.56 -4.07 2.22
N VAL A 60 19.44 -4.06 0.88
CA VAL A 60 18.15 -3.94 0.17
C VAL A 60 17.12 -4.96 0.63
N VAL A 61 17.54 -6.19 0.91
CA VAL A 61 16.64 -7.26 1.40
C VAL A 61 15.99 -6.86 2.73
N PHE A 62 16.77 -6.31 3.66
CA PHE A 62 16.25 -5.85 4.95
C PHE A 62 15.42 -4.57 4.80
N GLY A 63 15.76 -3.70 3.84
CA GLY A 63 14.93 -2.54 3.50
C GLY A 63 13.56 -2.94 2.96
N LEU A 64 13.47 -3.95 2.10
CA LEU A 64 12.19 -4.49 1.62
C LEU A 64 11.33 -5.03 2.76
N LEU A 65 11.93 -5.82 3.67
CA LEU A 65 11.23 -6.31 4.85
C LEU A 65 10.77 -5.16 5.76
N ALA A 66 11.61 -4.15 5.95
CA ALA A 66 11.25 -2.95 6.70
C ALA A 66 10.06 -2.22 6.06
N ALA A 67 10.00 -2.08 4.74
CA ALA A 67 8.87 -1.47 4.05
C ALA A 67 7.55 -2.19 4.35
N VAL A 68 7.54 -3.53 4.30
CA VAL A 68 6.36 -4.35 4.63
C VAL A 68 5.93 -4.15 6.08
N VAL A 69 6.88 -4.18 7.01
CA VAL A 69 6.61 -3.97 8.45
C VAL A 69 6.06 -2.56 8.70
N ILE A 70 6.67 -1.52 8.13
CA ILE A 70 6.25 -0.13 8.28
C ILE A 70 4.83 0.06 7.72
N ALA A 71 4.55 -0.44 6.51
CA ALA A 71 3.22 -0.36 5.92
C ALA A 71 2.16 -1.07 6.79
N GLY A 72 2.48 -2.27 7.30
CA GLY A 72 1.60 -3.01 8.20
C GLY A 72 1.32 -2.29 9.51
N LEU A 73 2.36 -1.68 10.12
CA LEU A 73 2.20 -0.88 11.34
C LEU A 73 1.36 0.38 11.10
N LEU A 74 1.56 1.08 9.99
CA LEU A 74 0.76 2.25 9.61
C LEU A 74 -0.71 1.87 9.37
N GLY A 75 -0.97 0.74 8.73
CA GLY A 75 -2.30 0.18 8.54
C GLY A 75 -2.97 -0.15 9.87
N MET A 76 -2.26 -0.84 10.77
CA MET A 76 -2.76 -1.17 12.11
C MET A 76 -3.03 0.08 12.95
N LEU A 77 -2.16 1.10 12.86
CA LEU A 77 -2.34 2.36 13.57
C LEU A 77 -3.58 3.10 13.06
N THR A 78 -3.78 3.12 11.73
CA THR A 78 -4.98 3.67 11.09
C THR A 78 -6.23 2.97 11.60
N GLU A 79 -6.23 1.64 11.62
CA GLU A 79 -7.35 0.86 12.14
C GLU A 79 -7.62 1.16 13.61
N ARG A 80 -6.61 1.22 14.47
CA ARG A 80 -6.82 1.43 15.91
C ARG A 80 -7.20 2.87 16.28
N VAL A 81 -6.69 3.86 15.57
CA VAL A 81 -6.85 5.28 15.95
C VAL A 81 -7.96 5.96 15.18
N LEU A 82 -8.07 5.69 13.87
CA LEU A 82 -8.98 6.43 12.99
C LEU A 82 -10.34 5.74 12.82
N ILE A 83 -10.43 4.40 12.92
CA ILE A 83 -11.69 3.67 12.64
C ILE A 83 -12.67 3.68 13.84
N PRO A 84 -12.28 3.38 15.10
CA PRO A 84 -13.20 3.37 16.23
C PRO A 84 -14.01 4.67 16.46
N PRO A 85 -13.46 5.89 16.23
CA PRO A 85 -14.22 7.13 16.35
C PRO A 85 -15.32 7.28 15.28
N LEU A 86 -15.11 6.72 14.08
CA LEU A 86 -16.02 6.87 12.94
C LEU A 86 -17.19 5.87 12.97
N GLY A 87 -17.02 4.74 13.65
CA GLY A 87 -18.06 3.71 13.80
C GLY A 87 -19.27 4.13 14.64
N HIS A 88 -19.21 5.25 15.36
CA HIS A 88 -20.29 5.76 16.20
C HIS A 88 -21.31 6.63 15.44
N GLY A 89 -21.58 6.27 14.17
CA GLY A 89 -22.68 6.80 13.38
C GLY A 89 -24.01 6.56 14.09
N ARG A 90 -24.39 7.55 14.90
CA ARG A 90 -25.57 7.61 15.75
C ARG A 90 -26.82 7.25 14.93
N ASN A 91 -27.51 6.18 15.32
CA ASN A 91 -28.80 5.69 14.81
C ASN A 91 -29.94 6.71 15.05
N LEU A 92 -29.77 7.97 14.62
CA LEU A 92 -30.74 9.04 14.82
C LEU A 92 -31.80 9.16 13.74
N LEU A 93 -31.74 8.34 12.70
CA LEU A 93 -32.70 8.38 11.59
C LEU A 93 -33.83 7.35 11.72
N PHE A 94 -33.79 6.46 12.71
CA PHE A 94 -34.84 5.47 13.00
C PHE A 94 -35.28 5.44 14.47
N GLY A 95 -35.05 6.53 15.19
CA GLY A 95 -35.60 6.77 16.52
C GLY A 95 -36.85 7.65 16.43
N GLY A 96 -38.00 7.03 16.17
CA GLY A 96 -39.33 7.65 16.23
C GLY A 96 -39.86 8.13 14.88
N VAL A 97 -40.45 7.24 14.07
CA VAL A 97 -41.90 6.98 13.97
C VAL A 97 -42.11 5.59 13.39
#